data_AF-T5AAD9-F1
#
_entry.id   AF-T5AAD9-F1
#
_cell.length_a   1.000
_cell.length_b   1.000
_cell.length_c   1.000
_cell.angle_alpha   90.00
_cell.angle_beta   90.00
_cell.angle_gamma   90.00
#
_symmetry.space_group_name_H-M   'P 1'
#
loop_
_entity.id
_entity.type
_entity.pdbx_description
1 polymer ?
#
loop_
_entity_poly.entity_id
_entity_poly.type
_entity_poly.pdbx_seq_one_letter_code
_entity_poly.pdbx_strand_id
1 'polypeptide(L)'
;MRAYFCNSCAVSYSSGIGCLRRMLLHGASTVWGSGFLDGLDVQGTLTVNNHPMDFKKDALPLTGCSCATKMFKHRLCRNHRCFYIEQAFANVEAMRNWRNENLGGERCAGCLLTMSPGQANVGDGRTAFSHHPVAWICMQCNDAVVNQKGSGLVPGWESWFSSAPEGWAAATNRPRGHLPGQLP
;
A
#
# COMPACT_ATOMS: atom_id res chain seq x y z
N MET A 1 -3.60 -7.59 -2.13
CA MET A 1 -2.93 -6.61 -3.02
C MET A 1 -1.61 -6.07 -2.48
N ARG A 2 -1.21 -6.35 -1.22
CA ARG A 2 -0.03 -5.75 -0.60
C ARG A 2 1.01 -6.82 -0.30
N ALA A 3 2.25 -6.59 -0.71
CA ALA A 3 3.41 -7.37 -0.28
C ALA A 3 4.09 -6.61 0.85
N TYR A 4 3.72 -6.91 2.10
CA TYR A 4 4.19 -6.19 3.27
C TYR A 4 5.69 -6.38 3.51
N PHE A 5 6.32 -5.34 4.05
CA PHE A 5 7.65 -5.46 4.63
C PHE A 5 7.56 -5.97 6.08
N CYS A 6 8.59 -6.67 6.54
CA CYS A 6 8.77 -6.92 7.97
C CYS A 6 9.09 -5.60 8.70
N ASN A 7 8.99 -5.58 10.03
CA ASN A 7 9.14 -4.35 10.80
C ASN A 7 10.46 -3.60 10.54
N SER A 8 11.59 -4.33 10.48
CA SER A 8 12.90 -3.71 10.23
C SER A 8 13.00 -3.08 8.83
N CYS A 9 12.51 -3.78 7.80
CA CYS A 9 12.44 -3.23 6.45
C CYS A 9 11.44 -2.06 6.38
N ALA A 10 10.29 -2.15 7.06
CA ALA A 10 9.29 -1.08 7.05
C ALA A 10 9.85 0.22 7.65
N VAL A 11 10.57 0.13 8.78
CA VAL A 11 11.32 1.26 9.35
C VAL A 11 12.35 1.77 8.35
N SER A 12 13.21 0.90 7.81
CA SER A 12 14.27 1.29 6.87
C SER A 12 13.76 2.02 5.62
N TYR A 13 12.60 1.64 5.11
CA TYR A 13 11.97 2.28 3.94
C TYR A 13 11.22 3.57 4.28
N SER A 14 10.89 3.77 5.55
CA SER A 14 10.08 4.89 6.02
C SER A 14 10.90 6.00 6.70
N SER A 15 12.17 5.73 7.00
CA SER A 15 13.06 6.66 7.71
C SER A 15 13.54 7.85 6.88
N GLY A 16 13.65 7.72 5.55
CA GLY A 16 14.16 8.78 4.68
C GLY A 16 14.50 8.30 3.27
N ILE A 17 15.01 9.20 2.42
CA ILE A 17 15.31 8.93 0.99
C ILE A 17 16.49 7.96 0.75
N GLY A 18 17.20 7.52 1.77
CA GLY A 18 18.25 6.49 1.62
C GLY A 18 17.72 5.14 1.08
N CYS A 19 16.40 4.94 1.09
CA CYS A 19 15.75 3.72 0.61
C CYS A 19 15.34 3.74 -0.87
N LEU A 20 15.46 4.87 -1.59
CA LEU A 20 14.92 5.03 -2.95
C LEU A 20 15.50 4.02 -3.94
N ARG A 21 16.80 3.73 -3.84
CA ARG A 21 17.44 2.70 -4.68
C ARG A 21 16.77 1.34 -4.50
N ARG A 22 16.39 0.98 -3.27
CA ARG A 22 15.73 -0.30 -3.00
C ARG A 22 14.28 -0.31 -3.49
N MET A 23 13.57 0.81 -3.41
CA MET A 23 12.25 0.96 -4.03
C MET A 23 12.32 0.79 -5.55
N LEU A 24 13.33 1.37 -6.20
CA LEU A 24 13.56 1.19 -7.63
C LEU A 24 13.86 -0.27 -8.00
N LEU A 25 14.63 -0.99 -7.18
CA LEU A 25 14.89 -2.43 -7.36
C LEU A 25 13.62 -3.29 -7.23
N HIS A 26 12.61 -2.81 -6.52
CA HIS A 26 11.28 -3.41 -6.50
C HIS A 26 10.42 -3.06 -7.72
N GLY A 27 10.94 -2.24 -8.65
CA GLY A 27 10.22 -1.77 -9.82
C GLY A 27 9.25 -0.63 -9.52
N ALA A 28 9.35 0.01 -8.34
CA ALA A 28 8.49 1.14 -8.02
C ALA A 28 8.86 2.35 -8.89
N SER A 29 7.86 2.89 -9.59
CA SER A 29 7.97 4.18 -10.28
C SER A 29 7.36 5.32 -9.46
N THR A 30 6.49 5.00 -8.50
CA THR A 30 5.87 5.96 -7.59
C THR A 30 6.02 5.52 -6.13
N VAL A 31 6.30 6.47 -5.26
CA VAL A 31 6.34 6.33 -3.80
C VAL A 31 5.21 7.16 -3.20
N TRP A 32 4.31 6.49 -2.49
CA TRP A 32 3.17 7.09 -1.81
C TRP A 32 3.41 7.17 -0.30
N GLY A 33 2.95 8.25 0.34
CA GLY A 33 3.16 8.48 1.76
C GLY A 33 4.55 9.07 2.07
N SER A 34 5.14 9.81 1.13
CA SER A 34 6.51 10.34 1.17
C SER A 34 6.76 11.47 2.18
N GLY A 35 5.98 11.54 3.26
CA GLY A 35 6.38 12.21 4.49
C GLY A 35 7.19 11.23 5.33
N PHE A 36 8.51 11.31 5.23
CA PHE A 36 9.43 10.40 5.92
C PHE A 36 9.51 10.72 7.42
N LEU A 37 9.97 9.75 8.22
CA LEU A 37 10.03 9.89 9.69
C LEU A 37 11.10 10.91 10.17
N ASP A 38 12.04 11.29 9.31
CA ASP A 38 13.03 12.34 9.56
C ASP A 38 12.46 13.77 9.40
N GLY A 39 11.16 13.89 9.11
CA GLY A 39 10.49 15.17 8.88
C GLY A 39 10.63 15.71 7.46
N LEU A 40 11.24 14.94 6.55
CA LEU A 40 11.34 15.31 5.14
C LEU A 40 10.04 14.95 4.40
N ASP A 41 9.33 15.98 3.93
CA ASP A 41 8.23 15.83 2.99
C ASP A 41 8.78 15.97 1.55
N VAL A 42 8.78 14.87 0.79
CA VAL A 42 9.19 14.90 -0.63
C VAL A 42 7.95 14.87 -1.51
N GLN A 43 7.84 15.80 -2.46
CA GLN A 43 6.80 15.81 -3.48
C GLN A 43 7.40 16.21 -4.83
N GLY A 44 6.92 15.59 -5.90
CA GLY A 44 7.38 15.84 -7.26
C GLY A 44 8.08 14.62 -7.86
N THR A 45 8.94 14.84 -8.83
CA THR A 45 9.67 13.76 -9.52
C THR A 45 11.16 13.92 -9.25
N LEU A 46 11.82 12.83 -8.84
CA LEU A 46 13.26 12.76 -8.68
C LEU A 46 13.81 11.67 -9.60
N THR A 47 14.92 11.98 -10.28
CA THR A 47 15.65 10.98 -11.07
C THR A 47 16.58 10.18 -10.17
N VAL A 48 16.30 8.88 -10.02
CA VAL A 48 17.12 7.93 -9.25
C VAL A 48 17.77 6.96 -10.25
N ASN A 49 19.09 6.98 -10.37
CA ASN A 49 19.85 6.17 -11.35
C ASN A 49 19.31 6.29 -12.79
N ASN A 50 19.04 7.51 -13.27
CA ASN A 50 18.43 7.77 -14.59
C ASN A 50 16.99 7.26 -14.76
N HIS A 51 16.32 6.83 -13.69
CA HIS A 51 14.90 6.47 -13.70
C HIS A 51 14.08 7.55 -12.97
N PRO A 52 13.07 8.16 -13.62
CA PRO A 52 12.18 9.08 -12.94
C PRO A 52 11.34 8.32 -11.92
N MET A 53 11.29 8.85 -10.70
CA MET A 53 10.47 8.33 -9.61
C MET A 53 9.60 9.45 -9.06
N ASP A 54 8.29 9.21 -9.00
CA ASP A 54 7.31 10.15 -8.49
C ASP A 54 7.10 9.99 -6.99
N PHE A 55 7.01 11.12 -6.28
CA PHE A 55 6.76 11.19 -4.85
C PHE A 55 5.44 11.88 -4.59
N LYS A 56 4.56 11.15 -3.88
CA LYS A 56 3.23 11.61 -3.47
C LYS A 56 3.19 11.61 -1.95
N LYS A 57 3.07 12.82 -1.38
CA LYS A 57 3.06 13.04 0.07
C LYS A 57 2.10 12.11 0.81
N ASP A 58 0.89 11.98 0.29
CA ASP A 58 -0.15 11.18 0.94
C ASP A 58 -0.33 9.82 0.26
N ALA A 59 -0.45 8.77 1.06
CA ALA A 59 -0.91 7.48 0.60
C ALA A 59 -2.43 7.53 0.33
N LEU A 60 -2.86 6.94 -0.79
CA LEU A 60 -4.28 6.94 -1.16
C LEU A 60 -5.11 5.95 -0.32
N PRO A 61 -6.42 6.20 -0.15
CA PRO A 61 -7.28 5.27 0.57
C PRO A 61 -7.33 3.87 -0.06
N LEU A 62 -7.72 2.88 0.74
CA LEU A 62 -7.87 1.46 0.40
C LEU A 62 -6.59 0.71 0.00
N THR A 63 -5.85 1.15 -1.03
CA THR A 63 -4.63 0.46 -1.52
C THR A 63 -3.32 1.13 -1.12
N GLY A 64 -3.34 2.40 -0.69
CA GLY A 64 -2.12 3.19 -0.48
C GLY A 64 -1.58 3.82 -1.76
N CYS A 65 -1.84 3.20 -2.91
CA CYS A 65 -1.50 3.68 -4.25
C CYS A 65 -2.75 3.96 -5.12
N SER A 66 -2.52 4.34 -6.39
CA SER A 66 -3.59 4.73 -7.31
C SER A 66 -4.49 3.59 -7.83
N CYS A 67 -4.14 2.31 -7.60
CA CYS A 67 -4.91 1.17 -8.13
C CYS A 67 -6.40 1.21 -7.77
N ALA A 68 -6.72 1.34 -6.47
CA ALA A 68 -8.10 1.45 -6.03
C ALA A 68 -8.75 2.71 -6.61
N THR A 69 -8.08 3.85 -6.48
CA THR A 69 -8.64 5.14 -6.91
C THR A 69 -9.01 5.15 -8.39
N LYS A 70 -8.22 4.52 -9.27
CA LYS A 70 -8.57 4.38 -10.70
C LYS A 70 -9.86 3.59 -10.90
N MET A 71 -10.04 2.48 -10.19
CA MET A 71 -11.26 1.66 -10.31
C MET A 71 -12.51 2.33 -9.74
N PHE A 72 -12.31 3.16 -8.71
CA PHE A 72 -13.37 3.65 -7.84
C PHE A 72 -13.76 5.12 -8.09
N LYS A 73 -12.85 5.97 -8.58
CA LYS A 73 -13.11 7.39 -8.85
C LYS A 73 -13.82 7.61 -10.19
N HIS A 74 -13.68 6.70 -11.15
CA HIS A 74 -14.28 6.86 -12.47
C HIS A 74 -15.74 6.36 -12.50
N ARG A 75 -16.60 7.07 -13.24
CA ARG A 75 -17.98 6.64 -13.52
C ARG A 75 -17.96 5.48 -14.52
N LEU A 76 -17.77 4.29 -14.00
CA LEU A 76 -17.96 3.04 -14.74
C LEU A 76 -19.37 2.51 -14.49
N CYS A 77 -20.01 1.94 -15.51
CA CYS A 77 -21.23 1.15 -15.28
C CYS A 77 -20.89 -0.03 -14.37
N ARG A 78 -21.91 -0.58 -13.69
CA ARG A 78 -21.74 -1.68 -12.74
C ARG A 78 -20.92 -2.84 -13.33
N ASN A 79 -21.21 -3.24 -14.56
CA ASN A 79 -20.57 -4.38 -15.20
C ASN A 79 -19.08 -4.13 -15.49
N HIS A 80 -18.72 -2.96 -16.02
CA HIS A 80 -17.31 -2.60 -16.22
C HIS A 80 -16.56 -2.51 -14.90
N ARG A 81 -17.21 -1.98 -13.84
CA ARG A 81 -16.60 -1.93 -12.51
C ARG A 81 -16.31 -3.34 -11.97
N CYS A 82 -17.26 -4.27 -12.07
CA CYS A 82 -17.05 -5.67 -11.68
C CYS A 82 -15.88 -6.29 -12.46
N PHE A 83 -15.88 -6.15 -13.79
CA PHE A 83 -14.86 -6.70 -14.66
C PHE A 83 -13.43 -6.24 -14.32
N TYR A 84 -13.22 -4.94 -14.09
CA TYR A 84 -11.89 -4.44 -13.74
C TYR A 84 -11.46 -4.83 -12.32
N ILE A 85 -12.40 -4.91 -11.38
CA ILE A 85 -12.12 -5.40 -10.03
C ILE A 85 -11.68 -6.86 -10.09
N GLU A 86 -12.42 -7.71 -10.81
CA GLU A 86 -12.09 -9.13 -11.00
C GLU A 86 -10.69 -9.30 -11.60
N GLN A 87 -10.36 -8.56 -12.66
CA GLN A 87 -9.01 -8.58 -13.22
C GLN A 87 -7.93 -8.14 -12.22
N ALA A 88 -8.17 -7.08 -11.45
CA ALA A 88 -7.22 -6.62 -10.45
C ALA A 88 -7.00 -7.66 -9.34
N PHE A 89 -8.05 -8.38 -8.93
CA PHE A 89 -7.93 -9.48 -7.96
C PHE A 89 -7.21 -10.68 -8.56
N ALA A 90 -7.52 -11.07 -9.79
CA ALA A 90 -6.86 -12.19 -10.48
C ALA A 90 -5.35 -11.96 -10.62
N ASN A 91 -4.93 -10.75 -11.03
CA ASN A 91 -3.50 -10.41 -11.13
C ASN A 91 -2.79 -10.47 -9.77
N VAL A 92 -3.43 -9.92 -8.74
CA VAL A 92 -2.89 -9.92 -7.38
C VAL A 92 -2.78 -11.34 -6.82
N GLU A 93 -3.76 -12.19 -7.11
CA GLU A 93 -3.76 -13.59 -6.70
C GLU A 93 -2.68 -14.38 -7.44
N ALA A 94 -2.54 -14.20 -8.75
CA ALA A 94 -1.46 -14.79 -9.53
C ALA A 94 -0.07 -14.41 -8.96
N MET A 95 0.14 -13.13 -8.64
CA MET A 95 1.38 -12.67 -8.02
C MET A 95 1.60 -13.28 -6.62
N ARG A 96 0.53 -13.40 -5.83
CA ARG A 96 0.60 -14.04 -4.50
C ARG A 96 0.96 -15.51 -4.60
N ASN A 97 0.35 -16.24 -5.53
CA ASN A 97 0.61 -17.67 -5.74
C ASN A 97 2.06 -17.88 -6.19
N TRP A 98 2.50 -17.10 -7.18
CA TRP A 98 3.89 -17.13 -7.61
C TRP A 98 4.86 -16.87 -6.45
N ARG A 99 4.60 -15.86 -5.60
CA ARG A 99 5.43 -15.59 -4.41
C ARG A 99 5.43 -16.76 -3.43
N ASN A 100 4.28 -17.38 -3.19
CA ASN A 100 4.18 -18.51 -2.28
C ASN A 100 5.00 -19.71 -2.78
N GLU A 101 4.86 -20.04 -4.06
CA GLU A 101 5.54 -21.17 -4.71
C GLU A 101 7.05 -20.97 -4.80
N ASN A 102 7.50 -19.75 -5.14
CA ASN A 102 8.91 -19.48 -5.46
C ASN A 102 9.71 -18.95 -4.26
N LEU A 103 9.05 -18.37 -3.26
CA LEU A 103 9.70 -17.70 -2.14
C LEU A 103 9.33 -18.33 -0.78
N GLY A 104 8.51 -19.38 -0.76
CA GLY A 104 8.13 -20.07 0.48
C GLY A 104 7.26 -19.21 1.39
N GLY A 105 6.27 -18.53 0.80
CA GLY A 105 5.21 -17.79 1.49
C GLY A 105 5.25 -16.26 1.34
N GLU A 106 4.57 -15.56 2.25
CA GLU A 106 4.49 -14.09 2.32
C GLU A 106 5.78 -13.47 2.89
N ARG A 107 6.94 -13.80 2.27
CA ARG A 107 8.24 -13.26 2.66
C ARG A 107 8.31 -11.76 2.40
N CYS A 108 9.00 -11.06 3.29
CA CYS A 108 9.24 -9.63 3.22
C CYS A 108 9.97 -9.30 1.92
N ALA A 109 9.31 -8.52 1.05
CA ALA A 109 9.90 -8.09 -0.22
C ALA A 109 11.24 -7.35 0.01
N GLY A 110 11.35 -6.49 1.03
CA GLY A 110 12.61 -5.81 1.35
C GLY A 110 13.78 -6.74 1.71
N CYS A 111 13.55 -7.82 2.47
CA CYS A 111 14.57 -8.81 2.79
C CYS A 111 15.09 -9.48 1.52
N LEU A 112 14.18 -9.88 0.62
CA LEU A 112 14.49 -10.63 -0.59
C LEU A 112 15.41 -9.89 -1.58
N LEU A 113 15.63 -8.57 -1.43
CA LEU A 113 16.65 -7.85 -2.19
C LEU A 113 18.08 -8.15 -1.73
N THR A 114 18.26 -8.69 -0.53
CA THR A 114 19.57 -8.80 0.14
C THR A 114 19.86 -10.18 0.70
N MET A 115 18.85 -11.04 0.84
CA MET A 115 19.00 -12.37 1.41
C MET A 115 18.09 -13.39 0.71
N SER A 116 18.45 -14.66 0.85
CA SER A 116 17.68 -15.77 0.29
C SER A 116 16.28 -15.90 0.93
N PRO A 117 15.31 -16.56 0.25
CA PRO A 117 13.96 -16.73 0.80
C PRO A 117 13.90 -17.42 2.17
N GLY A 118 14.78 -18.39 2.43
CA GLY A 118 14.84 -19.10 3.72
C GLY A 118 15.31 -18.23 4.89
N GLN A 119 16.05 -17.15 4.61
CA GLN A 119 16.53 -16.18 5.60
C GLN A 119 15.59 -14.98 5.73
N ALA A 120 14.70 -14.77 4.76
CA ALA A 120 13.80 -13.63 4.74
C ALA A 120 12.73 -13.74 5.83
N ASN A 121 12.58 -12.65 6.58
CA ASN A 121 11.48 -12.49 7.53
C ASN A 121 10.12 -12.52 6.82
N VAL A 122 9.07 -12.81 7.58
CA VAL A 122 7.69 -12.70 7.08
C VAL A 122 7.31 -11.22 6.96
N GLY A 123 6.72 -10.87 5.82
CA GLY A 123 6.08 -9.57 5.64
C GLY A 123 4.70 -9.62 6.27
N ASP A 124 4.52 -8.95 7.40
CA ASP A 124 3.24 -8.96 8.10
C ASP A 124 2.70 -7.54 8.27
N GLY A 125 1.49 -7.32 7.75
CA GLY A 125 0.74 -6.08 7.95
C GLY A 125 0.07 -5.99 9.33
N ARG A 126 0.12 -7.03 10.18
CA ARG A 126 -0.47 -7.02 11.53
C ARG A 126 0.31 -6.14 12.52
N THR A 127 1.58 -5.79 12.24
CA THR A 127 2.27 -4.76 13.04
C THR A 127 1.74 -3.34 12.78
N ALA A 128 0.84 -3.16 11.81
CA ALA A 128 0.14 -1.90 11.55
C ALA A 128 -0.76 -1.39 12.70
N PHE A 129 -0.91 -2.19 13.77
CA PHE A 129 -1.62 -1.80 15.00
C PHE A 129 -0.70 -1.23 16.08
N SER A 130 0.62 -1.31 15.90
CA SER A 130 1.61 -0.66 16.76
C SER A 130 2.03 0.66 16.11
N HIS A 131 2.54 1.61 16.88
CA HIS A 131 3.02 2.93 16.42
C HIS A 131 4.22 2.88 15.44
N HIS A 132 4.43 1.76 14.74
CA HIS A 132 5.51 1.52 13.81
C HIS A 132 5.09 1.84 12.37
N PRO A 133 6.02 2.34 11.54
CA PRO A 133 5.75 2.61 10.14
C PRO A 133 5.36 1.34 9.40
N VAL A 134 4.34 1.43 8.56
CA VAL A 134 3.90 0.33 7.71
C VAL A 134 4.27 0.66 6.27
N ALA A 135 4.99 -0.26 5.63
CA ALA A 135 5.41 -0.12 4.25
C ALA A 135 5.24 -1.43 3.48
N TRP A 136 4.97 -1.31 2.18
CA TRP A 136 4.75 -2.44 1.28
C TRP A 136 4.90 -2.03 -0.18
N ILE A 137 4.99 -3.05 -1.04
CA ILE A 137 4.84 -2.90 -2.49
C ILE A 137 3.44 -3.33 -2.90
N CYS A 138 2.78 -2.57 -3.76
CA CYS A 138 1.51 -2.97 -4.35
C CYS A 138 1.75 -4.09 -5.36
N MET A 139 1.15 -5.27 -5.16
CA MET A 139 1.29 -6.40 -6.10
C MET A 139 0.57 -6.17 -7.43
N GLN A 140 -0.24 -5.11 -7.57
CA GLN A 140 -0.94 -4.78 -8.82
C GLN A 140 -0.18 -3.79 -9.70
N CYS A 141 0.47 -2.77 -9.11
CA CYS A 141 1.17 -1.73 -9.87
C CYS A 141 2.65 -1.55 -9.52
N ASN A 142 3.17 -2.32 -8.57
CA ASN A 142 4.53 -2.22 -8.03
C ASN A 142 4.89 -0.87 -7.38
N ASP A 143 3.95 0.08 -7.24
CA ASP A 143 4.18 1.30 -6.46
C ASP A 143 4.55 0.95 -5.01
N ALA A 144 5.47 1.74 -4.45
CA ALA A 144 5.82 1.66 -3.05
C ALA A 144 4.85 2.52 -2.23
N VAL A 145 4.42 1.99 -1.08
CA VAL A 145 3.65 2.73 -0.09
C VAL A 145 4.43 2.69 1.21
N VAL A 146 4.69 3.86 1.77
CA VAL A 146 5.36 4.04 3.07
C VAL A 146 4.49 4.91 3.97
N ASN A 147 4.70 4.83 5.28
CA ASN A 147 4.06 5.71 6.28
C ASN A 147 2.55 5.88 6.11
N GLN A 148 1.82 4.86 5.65
CA GLN A 148 0.37 4.98 5.46
C GLN A 148 -0.33 5.16 6.82
N LYS A 149 -0.81 6.38 7.07
CA LYS A 149 -1.46 6.78 8.32
C LYS A 149 -2.80 6.08 8.58
N GLY A 150 -3.44 5.52 7.55
CA GLY A 150 -4.70 4.78 7.72
C GLY A 150 -5.32 4.27 6.43
N SER A 151 -6.31 3.39 6.55
CA SER A 151 -7.20 2.99 5.45
C SER A 151 -8.50 3.81 5.57
N GLY A 152 -8.96 4.37 4.46
CA GLY A 152 -10.25 5.05 4.38
C GLY A 152 -11.02 4.66 3.11
N LEU A 153 -12.19 5.27 2.94
CA LEU A 153 -12.96 5.19 1.71
C LEU A 153 -12.33 6.07 0.62
N VAL A 154 -12.54 5.71 -0.64
CA VAL A 154 -12.03 6.46 -1.79
C VAL A 154 -12.82 7.76 -1.93
N PRO A 155 -12.20 8.94 -2.12
CA PRO A 155 -12.94 10.18 -2.29
C PRO A 155 -13.95 10.10 -3.44
N GLY A 156 -15.19 10.53 -3.18
CA GLY A 156 -16.30 10.46 -4.14
C GLY A 156 -17.09 9.15 -4.10
N TRP A 157 -16.80 8.25 -3.14
CA TRP A 157 -17.59 7.03 -2.89
C TRP A 157 -19.06 7.33 -2.57
N GLU A 158 -19.35 8.50 -2.02
CA GLU A 158 -20.69 8.96 -1.68
C GLU A 158 -21.60 8.95 -2.91
N SER A 159 -21.03 9.22 -4.09
CA SER A 159 -21.75 9.26 -5.36
C SER A 159 -22.03 7.87 -5.96
N TRP A 160 -21.55 6.78 -5.35
CA TRP A 160 -21.74 5.43 -5.90
C TRP A 160 -23.12 4.86 -5.61
N PHE A 161 -23.77 5.38 -4.58
CA PHE A 161 -25.05 4.88 -4.11
C PHE A 161 -26.04 6.03 -4.05
N SER A 162 -27.28 5.80 -4.50
CA SER A 162 -28.38 6.73 -4.26
C SER A 162 -28.70 6.86 -2.76
N SER A 163 -28.33 5.84 -1.98
CA SER A 163 -28.40 5.76 -0.53
C SER A 163 -27.21 4.93 -0.03
N ALA A 164 -26.29 5.55 0.72
CA ALA A 164 -25.10 4.87 1.22
C ALA A 164 -25.50 3.70 2.18
N PRO A 165 -24.79 2.55 2.12
CA PRO A 165 -25.01 1.47 3.08
C PRO A 165 -24.76 1.92 4.53
N GLU A 166 -25.57 1.41 5.45
CA GLU A 166 -25.48 1.72 6.88
C GLU A 166 -24.09 1.33 7.42
N GLY A 167 -23.49 2.20 8.25
CA GLY A 167 -22.15 2.01 8.83
C GLY A 167 -20.97 2.49 7.99
N TRP A 168 -21.15 2.82 6.69
CA TRP A 168 -20.05 3.36 5.86
C TRP A 168 -19.70 4.81 6.20
N ALA A 169 -20.68 5.63 6.60
CA ALA A 169 -20.45 6.99 7.08
C ALA A 169 -19.64 7.04 8.40
N ALA A 170 -19.63 5.97 9.19
CA ALA A 170 -18.81 5.88 10.40
C ALA A 170 -17.33 5.55 10.09
N ALA A 171 -17.04 5.02 8.89
CA ALA A 171 -15.69 4.65 8.46
C ALA A 171 -14.86 5.84 7.94
N THR A 172 -15.49 6.97 7.62
CA THR A 172 -14.82 8.19 7.13
C THR A 172 -14.21 9.05 8.26
N ASN A 173 -14.68 8.90 9.50
CA ASN A 173 -14.32 9.77 10.64
C ASN A 173 -13.59 9.07 11.79
N ARG A 174 -13.13 7.82 11.64
CA ARG A 174 -12.32 7.18 12.68
C ARG A 174 -10.83 7.48 12.48
N PRO A 175 -10.21 8.39 13.25
CA PRO A 175 -8.79 8.26 13.50
C PRO A 175 -8.57 6.86 14.10
N ARG A 176 -7.58 6.12 13.59
CA ARG A 176 -7.29 4.77 14.07
C ARG A 176 -6.81 4.86 15.53
N GLY A 177 -7.76 4.71 16.46
CA GLY A 177 -7.51 4.71 17.90
C GLY A 177 -8.65 4.12 18.74
N HIS A 178 -9.71 3.57 18.14
CA HIS A 178 -10.78 2.90 18.88
C HIS A 178 -11.12 1.55 18.24
N LEU A 179 -10.72 0.49 18.94
CA LEU A 179 -11.24 -0.86 18.72
C LEU A 179 -12.72 -0.87 19.17
N PRO A 180 -13.65 -1.46 18.40
CA PRO A 180 -14.98 -1.77 18.90
C PRO A 180 -14.84 -2.94 19.88
N GLY A 181 -15.04 -2.71 21.18
CA GLY A 181 -14.98 -3.78 22.18
C GLY A 181 -14.70 -3.38 23.63
N GLN A 182 -14.47 -2.11 23.94
CA GLN A 182 -14.47 -1.64 25.33
C GLN A 182 -15.78 -0.90 25.60
N LEU A 183 -16.73 -1.62 26.21
CA LEU A 183 -17.82 -1.02 26.99
C LEU A 183 -17.24 -0.54 28.33
N PRO A 184 -17.90 0.44 29.00
CA PRO A 184 -17.37 1.16 30.16
C PRO A 184 -16.98 0.26 31.34
#